data_AF-A0A1Y1UEW3-F1
#
_entry.id   AF-A0A1Y1UEW3-F1
#
_cell.length_a   1.000
_cell.length_b   1.000
_cell.length_c   1.000
_cell.angle_alpha   90.00
_cell.angle_beta   90.00
_cell.angle_gamma   90.00
#
_symmetry.space_group_name_H-M   'P 1'
#
loop_
_entity.id
_entity.type
_entity.pdbx_description
1 polymer ?
#
loop_
_entity_poly.entity_id
_entity_poly.type
_entity_poly.pdbx_seq_one_letter_code
_entity_poly.pdbx_strand_id
1 'polypeptide(L)'
;MPRPSTSHLSSRLRQLTTSSPPATALFYARIWYALSAPFDGDHEALHVLALCFLQCDQPYSALYLVRDLADAEPELVPSRPGSSGFGRRKGCYGCAMIVGKCCDRLSRYSEGKGVVERALASSTPMNLPSLSPSLSAATPHLMLARLSHKGKAPEQAVEAYTKALQEDPWLWEAFTGLCDIGESFPSGPN
;
A
#
# COMPACT_ATOMS: atom_id res chain seq x y z
N MET A 1 -16.97 30.02 -23.26
CA MET A 1 -16.03 28.88 -23.15
C MET A 1 -16.73 27.75 -22.40
N PRO A 2 -16.83 26.53 -22.95
CA PRO A 2 -17.43 25.41 -22.26
C PRO A 2 -16.55 25.00 -21.07
N ARG A 3 -17.16 24.84 -19.89
CA ARG A 3 -16.44 24.35 -18.70
C ARG A 3 -16.12 22.86 -18.90
N PRO A 4 -14.88 22.42 -18.70
CA PRO A 4 -14.56 21.00 -18.77
C PRO A 4 -15.33 20.24 -17.69
N SER A 5 -15.80 19.04 -18.02
CA SER A 5 -16.40 18.15 -17.02
C SER A 5 -15.37 17.74 -15.97
N THR A 6 -15.82 17.54 -14.73
CA THR A 6 -14.97 17.11 -13.61
C THR A 6 -14.26 15.79 -13.88
N SER A 7 -14.89 14.87 -14.63
CA SER A 7 -14.32 13.60 -15.06
C SER A 7 -13.18 13.73 -16.08
N HIS A 8 -13.28 14.70 -16.99
CA HIS A 8 -12.20 14.95 -17.94
C HIS A 8 -10.97 15.53 -17.22
N LEU A 9 -11.22 16.41 -16.26
CA LEU A 9 -10.18 17.03 -15.45
C LEU A 9 -9.47 15.99 -14.55
N SER A 10 -10.20 15.10 -13.89
CA SER A 10 -9.61 14.03 -13.06
C SER A 10 -8.77 13.06 -13.90
N SER A 11 -9.25 12.65 -15.07
CA SER A 11 -8.51 11.80 -16.00
C SER A 11 -7.20 12.45 -16.47
N ARG A 12 -7.24 13.75 -16.81
CA ARG A 12 -6.04 14.51 -17.18
C ARG A 12 -5.06 14.65 -16.03
N LEU A 13 -5.52 14.96 -14.82
CA LEU A 13 -4.65 15.07 -13.65
C LEU A 13 -4.00 13.73 -13.31
N ARG A 14 -4.74 12.62 -13.41
CA ARG A 14 -4.19 11.27 -13.24
C ARG A 14 -3.07 11.00 -14.26
N GLN A 15 -3.30 11.29 -15.54
CA GLN A 15 -2.29 11.13 -16.60
C GLN A 15 -1.06 12.00 -16.37
N LEU A 16 -1.23 13.25 -15.94
CA LEU A 16 -0.11 14.14 -15.65
C LEU A 16 0.69 13.65 -14.45
N THR A 17 0.02 13.11 -13.44
CA THR A 17 0.69 12.58 -12.25
C THR A 17 1.54 11.35 -12.57
N THR A 18 1.12 10.50 -13.51
CA THR A 18 1.89 9.31 -13.91
C THR A 18 3.00 9.59 -14.92
N SER A 19 2.87 10.62 -15.74
CA SER A 19 3.83 10.93 -16.82
C SER A 19 4.87 11.99 -16.46
N SER A 20 4.65 12.76 -15.40
CA SER A 20 5.54 13.86 -15.00
C SER A 20 6.61 13.43 -13.97
N PRO A 21 7.74 14.16 -13.85
CA PRO A 21 8.76 13.88 -12.84
C PRO A 21 8.22 14.09 -11.41
N PRO A 22 8.83 13.48 -10.37
CA PRO A 22 8.26 13.38 -9.02
C PRO A 22 7.77 14.69 -8.40
N ALA A 23 8.55 15.78 -8.53
CA ALA A 23 8.18 17.08 -7.97
C ALA A 23 6.93 17.69 -8.65
N THR A 24 6.84 17.55 -9.98
CA THR A 24 5.72 18.02 -10.77
C THR A 24 4.49 17.12 -10.59
N ALA A 25 4.72 15.80 -10.49
CA ALA A 25 3.68 14.82 -10.18
C ALA A 25 3.02 15.11 -8.84
N LEU A 26 3.82 15.44 -7.80
CA LEU A 26 3.31 15.82 -6.49
C LEU A 26 2.41 17.06 -6.55
N PHE A 27 2.77 18.06 -7.35
CA PHE A 27 1.94 19.25 -7.55
C PHE A 27 0.56 18.90 -8.14
N TYR A 28 0.53 18.10 -9.22
CA TYR A 28 -0.72 17.68 -9.83
C TYR A 28 -1.54 16.74 -8.94
N ALA A 29 -0.89 15.86 -8.17
CA ALA A 29 -1.53 14.97 -7.22
C ALA A 29 -2.26 15.75 -6.11
N ARG A 30 -1.67 16.85 -5.61
CA ARG A 30 -2.31 17.72 -4.61
C ARG A 30 -3.56 18.39 -5.17
N ILE A 31 -3.48 18.89 -6.41
CA ILE A 31 -4.64 19.49 -7.08
C ILE A 31 -5.73 18.43 -7.27
N TRP A 32 -5.37 17.24 -7.72
CA TRP A 32 -6.32 16.16 -7.91
C TRP A 32 -7.01 15.78 -6.61
N TYR A 33 -6.24 15.59 -5.53
CA TYR A 33 -6.76 15.28 -4.21
C TYR A 33 -7.70 16.38 -3.67
N ALA A 34 -7.36 17.66 -3.86
CA ALA A 34 -8.19 18.77 -3.43
C ALA A 34 -9.51 18.89 -4.23
N LEU A 35 -9.52 18.46 -5.48
CA LEU A 35 -10.70 18.49 -6.36
C LEU A 35 -11.54 17.22 -6.27
N SER A 36 -10.94 16.08 -5.89
CA SER A 36 -11.68 14.86 -5.57
C SER A 36 -12.33 15.04 -4.21
N ALA A 37 -13.63 15.38 -4.21
CA ALA A 37 -14.42 15.23 -2.99
C ALA A 37 -14.33 13.76 -2.55
N PRO A 38 -14.15 13.47 -1.25
CA PRO A 38 -14.11 12.11 -0.75
C PRO A 38 -15.53 11.53 -0.82
N PHE A 39 -15.92 11.07 -2.00
CA PHE A 39 -17.04 10.15 -2.12
C PHE A 39 -16.64 8.86 -1.39
N ASP A 40 -17.52 8.40 -0.51
CA ASP A 40 -17.28 7.23 0.34
C ASP A 40 -16.87 6.02 -0.53
N GLY A 41 -15.58 5.68 -0.48
CA GLY A 41 -15.02 4.48 -1.09
C GLY A 41 -13.88 4.69 -2.07
N ASP A 42 -13.74 5.87 -2.69
CA ASP A 42 -12.66 6.09 -3.67
C ASP A 42 -11.47 6.83 -3.06
N HIS A 43 -10.43 6.07 -2.71
CA HIS A 43 -9.17 6.59 -2.19
C HIS A 43 -8.10 6.77 -3.28
N GLU A 44 -8.45 6.68 -4.56
CA GLU A 44 -7.49 6.74 -5.67
C GLU A 44 -6.57 7.97 -5.61
N ALA A 45 -7.16 9.17 -5.53
CA ALA A 45 -6.39 10.41 -5.50
C ALA A 45 -5.50 10.51 -4.25
N LEU A 46 -5.96 9.95 -3.12
CA LEU A 46 -5.20 9.89 -1.87
C LEU A 46 -4.01 8.94 -2.00
N HIS A 47 -4.21 7.75 -2.58
CA HIS A 47 -3.15 6.78 -2.82
C HIS A 47 -2.07 7.37 -3.73
N VAL A 48 -2.48 8.02 -4.83
CA VAL A 48 -1.55 8.67 -5.75
C VAL A 48 -0.76 9.77 -5.06
N LEU A 49 -1.43 10.64 -4.28
CA LEU A 49 -0.75 11.67 -3.52
C LEU A 49 0.29 11.10 -2.55
N ALA A 50 -0.07 10.06 -1.80
CA ALA A 50 0.84 9.41 -0.85
C ALA A 50 2.02 8.71 -1.56
N LEU A 51 1.79 8.11 -2.73
CA LEU A 51 2.87 7.54 -3.56
C LEU A 51 3.81 8.63 -4.10
N CYS A 52 3.28 9.78 -4.52
CA CYS A 52 4.12 10.92 -4.93
C CYS A 52 4.96 11.46 -3.77
N PHE A 53 4.42 11.51 -2.55
CA PHE A 53 5.20 11.84 -1.36
C PHE A 53 6.35 10.85 -1.12
N LEU A 54 6.10 9.54 -1.29
CA LEU A 54 7.16 8.52 -1.20
C LEU A 54 8.22 8.67 -2.29
N GLN A 55 7.82 9.00 -3.52
CA GLN A 55 8.77 9.27 -4.62
C GLN A 55 9.63 10.52 -4.36
N CYS A 56 9.11 11.49 -3.61
CA CYS A 56 9.84 12.70 -3.19
C CYS A 56 10.60 12.52 -1.87
N ASP A 57 10.75 11.28 -1.37
CA ASP A 57 11.42 10.96 -0.11
C ASP A 57 10.81 11.65 1.13
N GLN A 58 9.48 11.84 1.13
CA GLN A 58 8.71 12.40 2.25
C GLN A 58 7.79 11.33 2.88
N PRO A 59 8.33 10.28 3.50
CA PRO A 59 7.55 9.15 4.01
C PRO A 59 6.64 9.52 5.19
N TYR A 60 7.00 10.52 6.00
CA TYR A 60 6.15 10.99 7.11
C TYR A 60 4.86 11.65 6.61
N SER A 61 4.95 12.48 5.57
CA SER A 61 3.79 13.14 4.96
C SER A 61 2.87 12.10 4.31
N ALA A 62 3.45 11.12 3.62
CA ALA A 62 2.68 10.00 3.07
C ALA A 62 1.96 9.22 4.18
N LEU A 63 2.69 8.81 5.23
CA LEU A 63 2.15 8.04 6.34
C LEU A 63 0.99 8.77 7.04
N TYR A 64 1.14 10.07 7.29
CA TYR A 64 0.10 10.87 7.94
C TYR A 64 -1.24 10.84 7.18
N LEU A 65 -1.21 10.81 5.84
CA LEU A 65 -2.42 10.81 5.03
C LEU A 65 -3.18 9.47 5.02
N VAL A 66 -2.46 8.35 5.10
CA VAL A 66 -3.05 7.01 4.93
C VAL A 66 -3.28 6.25 6.22
N ARG A 67 -2.63 6.64 7.34
CA ARG A 67 -2.59 5.84 8.58
C ARG A 67 -3.98 5.50 9.10
N ASP A 68 -4.82 6.50 9.32
CA ASP A 68 -6.14 6.31 9.93
C ASP A 68 -7.09 5.50 9.03
N LEU A 69 -6.84 5.49 7.72
CA LEU A 69 -7.62 4.74 6.73
C LEU A 69 -7.14 3.28 6.57
N ALA A 70 -5.95 2.96 7.06
CA ALA A 70 -5.40 1.61 7.05
C ALA A 70 -5.82 0.81 8.30
N ASP A 71 -6.01 1.47 9.43
CA ASP A 71 -6.20 0.87 10.76
C ASP A 71 -7.65 0.48 11.12
N ALA A 72 -8.51 0.19 10.14
CA ALA A 72 -9.87 -0.20 10.45
C ALA A 72 -9.95 -1.63 11.02
N GLU A 73 -10.31 -1.73 12.29
CA GLU A 73 -10.47 -3.00 12.99
C GLU A 73 -11.64 -3.82 12.42
N PRO A 74 -11.50 -5.16 12.31
CA PRO A 74 -12.62 -6.05 12.03
C PRO A 74 -13.64 -5.96 13.19
N GLU A 75 -14.94 -5.99 12.86
CA GLU A 75 -16.11 -5.62 13.69
C GLU A 75 -16.33 -6.33 15.05
N LEU A 76 -15.33 -6.98 15.66
CA LEU A 76 -15.53 -7.85 16.82
C LEU A 76 -15.54 -7.16 18.19
N VAL A 77 -15.38 -5.83 18.27
CA VAL A 77 -15.37 -5.11 19.56
C VAL A 77 -16.40 -3.97 19.59
N PRO A 78 -17.37 -3.99 20.54
CA PRO A 78 -18.24 -2.83 20.78
C PRO A 78 -17.40 -1.67 21.31
N SER A 79 -17.47 -0.53 20.63
CA SER A 79 -16.54 0.60 20.76
C SER A 79 -16.47 1.24 22.13
N ARG A 80 -15.26 1.73 22.47
CA ARG A 80 -15.08 2.81 23.44
C ARG A 80 -15.76 4.09 22.93
N PRO A 81 -16.62 4.76 23.73
CA PRO A 81 -17.17 6.06 23.36
C PRO A 81 -16.07 7.12 23.50
N GLY A 82 -15.70 7.78 22.39
CA GLY A 82 -14.76 8.90 22.41
C GLY A 82 -13.86 9.11 21.19
N SER A 83 -13.80 8.17 20.23
CA SER A 83 -13.09 8.45 18.97
C SER A 83 -13.96 9.33 18.07
N SER A 84 -13.45 10.52 17.78
CA SER A 84 -14.07 11.54 16.96
C SER A 84 -14.33 11.06 15.52
N GLY A 85 -15.58 10.71 15.22
CA GLY A 85 -16.35 11.46 14.23
C GLY A 85 -16.08 11.25 12.73
N PHE A 86 -15.45 10.16 12.29
CA PHE A 86 -15.60 9.68 10.91
C PHE A 86 -16.05 8.21 10.99
N GLY A 87 -17.21 7.90 10.40
CA GLY A 87 -17.84 6.58 10.50
C GLY A 87 -16.85 5.43 10.25
N ARG A 88 -16.98 4.32 10.97
CA ARG A 88 -16.08 3.16 10.87
C ARG A 88 -15.97 2.70 9.42
N ARG A 89 -14.92 3.15 8.72
CA ARG A 89 -14.67 2.77 7.33
C ARG A 89 -13.97 1.43 7.33
N LYS A 90 -14.36 0.50 6.47
CA LYS A 90 -13.61 -0.73 6.21
C LYS A 90 -12.18 -0.37 5.80
N GLY A 91 -11.20 -1.08 6.31
CA GLY A 91 -9.78 -0.77 6.11
C GLY A 91 -9.45 -0.82 4.63
N CYS A 92 -8.87 0.25 4.10
CA CYS A 92 -8.51 0.25 2.70
C CYS A 92 -7.19 -0.51 2.55
N TYR A 93 -7.26 -1.64 1.84
CA TYR A 93 -6.10 -2.44 1.48
C TYR A 93 -4.98 -1.60 0.85
N GLY A 94 -5.34 -0.60 0.05
CA GLY A 94 -4.39 0.31 -0.55
C GLY A 94 -3.65 1.23 0.42
N CYS A 95 -4.39 1.82 1.36
CA CYS A 95 -3.80 2.60 2.44
C CYS A 95 -2.81 1.73 3.24
N ALA A 96 -3.18 0.48 3.56
CA ALA A 96 -2.31 -0.44 4.29
C ALA A 96 -1.00 -0.75 3.54
N MET A 97 -1.07 -0.97 2.22
CA MET A 97 0.13 -1.20 1.41
C MET A 97 1.05 0.03 1.35
N ILE A 98 0.48 1.24 1.31
CA ILE A 98 1.26 2.49 1.35
C ILE A 98 1.87 2.71 2.73
N VAL A 99 1.14 2.42 3.81
CA VAL A 99 1.69 2.42 5.18
C VAL A 99 2.87 1.47 5.28
N GLY A 100 2.75 0.24 4.74
CA GLY A 100 3.86 -0.72 4.66
C GLY A 100 5.11 -0.15 3.97
N LYS A 101 4.93 0.51 2.81
CA LYS A 101 6.03 1.20 2.10
C LYS A 101 6.64 2.35 2.92
N CYS A 102 5.82 3.13 3.62
CA CYS A 102 6.31 4.20 4.50
C CYS A 102 7.12 3.62 5.66
N CYS A 103 6.62 2.56 6.30
CA CYS A 103 7.29 1.86 7.39
C CYS A 103 8.62 1.23 6.96
N ASP A 104 8.70 0.69 5.73
CA ASP A 104 9.96 0.19 5.14
C ASP A 104 11.01 1.31 5.04
N ARG A 105 10.59 2.51 4.59
CA ARG A 105 11.48 3.69 4.49
C ARG A 105 11.86 4.28 5.85
N LEU A 106 10.95 4.22 6.83
CA LEU A 106 11.15 4.76 8.17
C LEU A 106 11.81 3.77 9.14
N SER A 107 12.17 2.56 8.68
CA SER A 107 12.67 1.47 9.53
C SER A 107 11.72 1.07 10.68
N ARG A 108 10.41 1.30 10.50
CA ARG A 108 9.35 0.93 11.46
C ARG A 108 8.73 -0.41 11.08
N TYR A 109 9.58 -1.45 11.02
CA TYR A 109 9.22 -2.75 10.43
C TYR A 109 8.09 -3.47 11.14
N SER A 110 8.05 -3.44 12.48
CA SER A 110 7.01 -4.12 13.28
C SER A 110 5.61 -3.56 13.04
N GLU A 111 5.49 -2.23 12.92
CA GLU A 111 4.23 -1.56 12.63
C GLU A 111 3.78 -1.83 11.20
N GLY A 112 4.69 -1.71 10.22
CA GLY A 112 4.37 -2.01 8.83
C GLY A 112 3.89 -3.44 8.66
N LYS A 113 4.55 -4.38 9.33
CA LYS A 113 4.18 -5.80 9.36
C LYS A 113 2.74 -5.97 9.89
N GLY A 114 2.45 -5.43 11.06
CA GLY A 114 1.12 -5.58 11.68
C GLY A 114 -0.01 -4.94 10.89
N VAL A 115 0.25 -3.85 10.15
CA VAL A 115 -0.73 -3.23 9.25
C VAL A 115 -0.99 -4.11 8.02
N VAL A 116 0.06 -4.65 7.39
CA VAL A 116 -0.06 -5.51 6.21
C VAL A 116 -0.71 -6.85 6.55
N GLU A 117 -0.37 -7.47 7.69
CA GLU A 117 -1.00 -8.70 8.16
C GLU A 117 -2.50 -8.51 8.44
N ARG A 118 -2.87 -7.41 9.09
CA ARG A 118 -4.29 -7.06 9.28
C ARG A 118 -5.01 -6.84 7.96
N ALA A 119 -4.38 -6.19 6.98
CA ALA A 119 -4.96 -6.01 5.66
C ALA A 119 -5.17 -7.34 4.92
N LEU A 120 -4.21 -8.27 5.02
CA LEU A 120 -4.32 -9.62 4.48
C LEU A 120 -5.43 -10.44 5.17
N ALA A 121 -5.64 -10.26 6.48
CA ALA A 121 -6.66 -10.99 7.24
C ALA A 121 -8.09 -10.43 7.06
N SER A 122 -8.21 -9.11 6.86
CA SER A 122 -9.51 -8.40 6.86
C SER A 122 -10.09 -8.14 5.48
N SER A 123 -9.27 -8.16 4.42
CA SER A 123 -9.67 -7.62 3.11
C SER A 123 -9.42 -8.61 1.99
N THR A 124 -10.45 -8.87 1.18
CA THR A 124 -10.29 -9.38 -0.18
C THR A 124 -9.42 -8.42 -0.98
N PRO A 125 -8.43 -8.91 -1.76
CA PRO A 125 -7.49 -8.06 -2.49
C PRO A 125 -8.26 -7.18 -3.48
N MET A 126 -8.34 -5.88 -3.21
CA MET A 126 -8.94 -4.91 -4.11
C MET A 126 -7.81 -4.20 -4.87
N ASN A 127 -7.92 -4.19 -6.21
CA ASN A 127 -6.98 -3.51 -7.09
C ASN A 127 -6.86 -2.03 -6.68
N LEU A 128 -5.71 -1.59 -6.15
CA LEU A 128 -5.45 -0.15 -6.10
C LEU A 128 -5.20 0.33 -7.53
N PRO A 129 -5.66 1.54 -7.88
CA PRO A 129 -5.17 2.23 -9.05
C PRO A 129 -3.69 2.54 -8.83
N SER A 130 -2.85 1.91 -9.65
CA SER A 130 -1.42 1.97 -9.46
C SER A 130 -0.76 3.01 -10.37
N LEU A 131 0.26 3.67 -9.83
CA LEU A 131 1.40 4.22 -10.60
C LEU A 131 2.44 3.13 -10.92
N SER A 132 2.17 1.88 -10.57
CA SER A 132 3.09 0.73 -10.70
C SER A 132 2.29 -0.49 -11.16
N PRO A 133 2.48 -1.00 -12.39
CA PRO A 133 1.52 -1.84 -13.12
C PRO A 133 1.20 -3.25 -12.56
N SER A 134 1.51 -3.56 -11.29
CA SER A 134 1.36 -4.90 -10.74
C SER A 134 1.00 -4.86 -9.26
N LEU A 135 -0.29 -4.72 -8.95
CA LEU A 135 -0.83 -5.22 -7.68
C LEU A 135 -1.33 -6.64 -7.94
N SER A 136 -0.37 -7.55 -8.10
CA SER A 136 -0.65 -8.99 -8.06
C SER A 136 -0.98 -9.41 -6.64
N ALA A 137 -1.73 -10.51 -6.48
CA ALA A 137 -1.96 -11.17 -5.19
C ALA A 137 -0.66 -11.43 -4.41
N ALA A 138 0.47 -11.53 -5.11
CA ALA A 138 1.80 -11.72 -4.55
C ALA A 138 2.43 -10.47 -3.88
N THR A 139 2.02 -9.26 -4.28
CA THR A 139 2.55 -7.97 -3.79
C THR A 139 2.51 -7.79 -2.26
N PRO A 140 1.38 -8.08 -1.56
CA PRO A 140 1.35 -8.00 -0.10
C PRO A 140 2.27 -9.00 0.58
N HIS A 141 2.36 -10.22 0.05
CA HIS A 141 3.22 -11.27 0.59
C HIS A 141 4.69 -10.88 0.45
N LEU A 142 5.08 -10.30 -0.69
CA LEU A 142 6.41 -9.75 -0.90
C LEU A 142 6.72 -8.59 0.07
N MET A 143 5.77 -7.68 0.28
CA MET A 143 5.92 -6.58 1.24
C MET A 143 6.10 -7.10 2.66
N LEU A 144 5.25 -8.05 3.07
CA LEU A 144 5.30 -8.68 4.38
C LEU A 144 6.66 -9.38 4.58
N ALA A 145 7.12 -10.12 3.59
CA ALA A 145 8.40 -10.82 3.64
C ALA A 145 9.57 -9.85 3.82
N ARG A 146 9.61 -8.75 3.05
CA ARG A 146 10.64 -7.71 3.17
C ARG A 146 10.65 -7.05 4.54
N LEU A 147 9.47 -6.72 5.08
CA LEU A 147 9.33 -6.13 6.41
C LEU A 147 9.77 -7.11 7.51
N SER A 148 9.40 -8.38 7.40
CA SER A 148 9.81 -9.43 8.35
C SER A 148 11.32 -9.70 8.30
N HIS A 149 11.91 -9.74 7.10
CA HIS A 149 13.34 -9.95 6.92
C HIS A 149 14.14 -8.80 7.57
N LYS A 150 13.81 -7.55 7.24
CA LYS A 150 14.44 -6.36 7.86
C LYS A 150 14.13 -6.23 9.35
N GLY A 151 12.97 -6.74 9.78
CA GLY A 151 12.54 -6.83 11.18
C GLY A 151 13.21 -7.94 11.99
N LYS A 152 14.19 -8.67 11.41
CA LYS A 152 14.91 -9.80 12.04
C LYS A 152 14.00 -10.97 12.43
N ALA A 153 12.95 -11.21 11.65
CA ALA A 153 12.06 -12.36 11.77
C ALA A 153 12.19 -13.26 10.51
N PRO A 154 13.31 -14.00 10.35
CA PRO A 154 13.60 -14.74 9.13
C PRO A 154 12.58 -15.84 8.82
N GLU A 155 12.10 -16.58 9.82
CA GLU A 155 11.11 -17.66 9.63
C GLU A 155 9.81 -17.14 8.99
N GLN A 156 9.33 -15.98 9.43
CA GLN A 156 8.14 -15.34 8.86
C GLN A 156 8.41 -14.74 7.48
N ALA A 157 9.65 -14.29 7.24
CA ALA A 157 10.06 -13.80 5.94
C ALA A 157 10.07 -14.93 4.90
N VAL A 158 10.60 -16.09 5.26
CA VAL A 158 10.61 -17.31 4.45
C VAL A 158 9.21 -17.71 4.04
N GLU A 159 8.29 -17.81 5.00
CA GLU A 159 6.91 -18.22 4.73
C GLU A 159 6.23 -17.24 3.77
N ALA A 160 6.43 -15.94 4.00
CA ALA A 160 5.85 -14.89 3.16
C ALA A 160 6.49 -14.83 1.75
N TYR A 161 7.79 -15.04 1.61
CA TYR A 161 8.45 -15.13 0.29
C TYR A 161 7.99 -16.36 -0.49
N THR A 162 7.85 -17.50 0.18
CA THR A 162 7.33 -18.74 -0.44
C THR A 162 5.90 -18.54 -0.93
N LYS A 163 5.03 -17.92 -0.12
CA LYS A 163 3.67 -17.54 -0.54
C LYS A 163 3.67 -16.58 -1.72
N ALA A 164 4.57 -15.59 -1.74
CA ALA A 164 4.69 -14.68 -2.87
C ALA A 164 5.07 -15.41 -4.19
N LEU A 165 5.98 -16.39 -4.12
CA LEU A 165 6.40 -17.18 -5.28
C LEU A 165 5.32 -18.19 -5.74
N GLN A 166 4.48 -18.67 -4.83
CA GLN A 166 3.32 -19.50 -5.19
C GLN A 166 2.28 -18.70 -6.00
N GLU A 167 2.09 -17.44 -5.65
CA GLU A 167 1.18 -16.52 -6.35
C GLU A 167 1.78 -16.00 -7.67
N ASP A 168 3.06 -15.65 -7.67
CA ASP A 168 3.78 -15.19 -8.87
C ASP A 168 5.21 -15.74 -8.90
N PRO A 169 5.44 -16.83 -9.67
CA PRO A 169 6.75 -17.45 -9.82
C PRO A 169 7.83 -16.54 -10.44
N TRP A 170 7.45 -15.42 -11.05
CA TRP A 170 8.37 -14.48 -11.71
C TRP A 170 8.87 -13.38 -10.78
N LEU A 171 8.49 -13.38 -9.50
CA LEU A 171 8.97 -12.42 -8.52
C LEU A 171 10.42 -12.68 -8.11
N TRP A 172 11.34 -12.15 -8.90
CA TRP A 172 12.77 -12.23 -8.63
C TRP A 172 13.16 -11.71 -7.25
N GLU A 173 12.51 -10.63 -6.77
CA GLU A 173 12.76 -10.08 -5.43
C GLU A 173 12.48 -11.08 -4.30
N ALA A 174 11.48 -11.96 -4.48
CA ALA A 174 11.16 -12.98 -3.49
C ALA A 174 12.20 -14.10 -3.48
N PHE A 175 12.64 -14.51 -4.67
CA PHE A 175 13.70 -15.49 -4.83
C PHE A 175 15.02 -15.02 -4.20
N THR A 176 15.47 -13.81 -4.53
CA THR A 176 16.71 -13.26 -3.94
C THR A 176 16.60 -13.12 -2.42
N GLY A 177 15.42 -12.75 -1.92
CA GLY A 177 15.16 -12.64 -0.48
C GLY A 177 15.33 -13.96 0.27
N LEU A 178 14.93 -15.09 -0.31
CA LEU A 178 15.16 -16.42 0.26
C LEU A 178 16.65 -16.81 0.25
N CYS A 179 17.34 -16.52 -0.85
CA CYS A 179 18.78 -16.76 -0.95
C CYS A 179 19.58 -15.97 0.09
N ASP A 180 19.21 -14.71 0.34
CA ASP A 180 19.87 -13.85 1.33
C ASP A 180 19.69 -14.36 2.78
N ILE A 181 18.57 -15.04 3.06
CA ILE A 181 18.31 -15.66 4.37
C ILE A 181 19.15 -16.94 4.55
N GLY A 182 19.62 -17.54 3.45
CA GLY A 182 20.42 -18.77 3.45
C GLY A 182 19.58 -20.05 3.42
N GLU A 183 18.32 -19.95 3.02
CA GLU A 183 17.44 -21.12 2.94
C GLU A 183 17.54 -21.78 1.55
N SER A 184 17.69 -23.11 1.55
CA SER A 184 17.59 -23.91 0.33
C SER A 184 16.12 -24.12 -0.03
N PHE A 185 15.76 -23.81 -1.27
CA PHE A 185 14.41 -24.03 -1.82
C PHE A 185 13.90 -25.42 -1.44
N PRO A 186 12.66 -25.57 -0.91
CA PRO A 186 12.10 -26.90 -0.67
C PRO A 186 11.99 -27.62 -2.01
N SER A 187 12.84 -28.62 -2.22
CA SER A 187 12.77 -29.53 -3.35
C SER A 187 11.32 -30.01 -3.47
N GLY A 188 10.68 -29.74 -4.61
CA GLY A 188 9.27 -30.03 -4.83
C GLY A 188 8.91 -31.49 -4.54
N PRO A 189 7.63 -31.78 -4.28
CA PRO A 189 7.19 -33.15 -4.03
C PRO A 189 7.48 -34.03 -5.26
N ASN A 190 8.10 -35.19 -5.02
CA ASN A 190 8.18 -36.31 -5.97
C ASN A 190 6.78 -36.82 -6.32
#